data_AF-A0A9N9SJM6-F1
#
_entry.id   AF-A0A9N9SJM6-F1
#
_cell.length_a   1.000
_cell.length_b   1.000
_cell.length_c   1.000
_cell.angle_alpha   90.00
_cell.angle_beta   90.00
_cell.angle_gamma   90.00
#
_symmetry.space_group_name_H-M   'P 1'
#
loop_
_entity.id
_entity.type
_entity.pdbx_description
1 polymer ?
#
loop_
_entity_poly.entity_id
_entity_poly.type
_entity_poly.pdbx_seq_one_letter_code
_entity_poly.pdbx_strand_id
1 'polypeptide(L)'
;MAEAMKQTVGSMLKGIERYNPDNLPTLERYVEVQSRENSYDLEANLAVLKLYQFNPLSFNIDITCQILLKALTNLPHTDFILCKCLLYDKQKKSKEI
;
A
#
# COMPACT_ATOMS: atom_id res chain seq x y z
N MET A 1 4.48 4.68 -17.10
CA MET A 1 3.46 3.60 -16.99
C MET A 1 2.51 3.84 -15.81
N ALA A 2 3.02 4.43 -14.73
CA ALA A 2 2.31 4.83 -13.53
C ALA A 2 1.07 5.69 -13.81
N GLU A 3 1.13 6.63 -14.75
CA GLU A 3 0.02 7.56 -15.00
C GLU A 3 -1.25 6.87 -15.54
N ALA A 4 -1.08 5.87 -16.41
CA ALA A 4 -2.17 5.04 -16.91
C ALA A 4 -2.74 4.14 -15.80
N MET A 5 -1.85 3.53 -15.00
CA MET A 5 -2.28 2.72 -13.85
C MET A 5 -2.96 3.57 -12.76
N LYS A 6 -2.57 4.83 -12.60
CA LYS A 6 -3.17 5.76 -11.64
C LYS A 6 -4.65 6.02 -11.94
N GLN A 7 -5.05 6.14 -13.21
CA GLN A 7 -6.46 6.27 -13.57
C GLN A 7 -7.27 5.02 -13.24
N THR A 8 -6.71 3.84 -13.54
CA THR A 8 -7.33 2.55 -13.20
C THR A 8 -7.47 2.37 -11.70
N VAL A 9 -6.38 2.60 -10.95
CA VAL A 9 -6.36 2.53 -9.48
C VAL A 9 -7.32 3.56 -8.89
N GLY A 10 -7.34 4.79 -9.39
CA GLY A 10 -8.27 5.82 -8.94
C GLY A 10 -9.76 5.46 -9.15
N SER A 11 -10.07 4.56 -10.08
CA SER A 11 -11.42 4.00 -10.24
C SER A 11 -11.66 2.87 -9.25
N MET A 12 -10.69 1.98 -9.04
CA MET A 12 -10.74 0.89 -8.05
C MET A 12 -10.86 1.39 -6.60
N LEU A 13 -10.33 2.58 -6.31
CA LEU A 13 -10.40 3.21 -4.99
C LEU A 13 -11.74 3.89 -4.70
N LYS A 14 -12.67 3.94 -5.67
CA LYS A 14 -13.99 4.55 -5.48
C LYS A 14 -15.02 3.54 -4.95
N GLY A 15 -15.91 4.05 -4.09
CA GLY A 15 -17.06 3.29 -3.61
C GLY A 15 -16.69 2.03 -2.80
N ILE A 16 -17.33 0.92 -3.15
CA ILE A 16 -17.15 -0.38 -2.47
C ILE A 16 -15.96 -1.17 -3.02
N GLU A 17 -15.49 -0.86 -4.24
CA GLU A 17 -14.43 -1.60 -4.92
C GLU A 17 -13.07 -1.49 -4.22
N ARG A 18 -12.88 -0.46 -3.38
CA ARG A 18 -11.68 -0.27 -2.55
C ARG A 18 -11.42 -1.38 -1.55
N TYR A 19 -12.45 -2.18 -1.24
CA TYR A 19 -12.36 -3.32 -0.33
C TYR A 19 -12.40 -4.65 -1.05
N ASN A 20 -12.39 -4.65 -2.39
CA ASN A 20 -12.39 -5.86 -3.18
C ASN A 20 -10.98 -6.49 -3.14
N PRO A 21 -10.81 -7.71 -2.58
CA PRO A 21 -9.52 -8.40 -2.56
C PRO A 21 -8.99 -8.70 -3.97
N ASP A 22 -9.85 -8.79 -4.99
CA ASP A 22 -9.43 -9.01 -6.38
C ASP A 22 -8.58 -7.84 -6.94
N ASN A 23 -8.75 -6.65 -6.38
CA ASN A 23 -7.97 -5.46 -6.77
C ASN A 23 -6.56 -5.45 -6.17
N LEU A 24 -6.31 -6.24 -5.12
CA LEU A 24 -5.04 -6.29 -4.40
C LEU A 24 -3.82 -6.55 -5.31
N PRO A 25 -3.78 -7.58 -6.18
CA PRO A 25 -2.63 -7.81 -7.06
C PRO A 25 -2.35 -6.64 -8.01
N THR A 26 -3.39 -5.92 -8.47
CA THR A 26 -3.22 -4.73 -9.32
C THR A 26 -2.62 -3.58 -8.52
N LEU A 27 -3.06 -3.40 -7.27
CA LEU A 27 -2.53 -2.37 -6.38
C LEU A 27 -1.08 -2.68 -5.96
N GLU A 28 -0.74 -3.93 -5.65
CA GLU A 28 0.64 -4.35 -5.37
C GLU A 28 1.56 -4.06 -6.56
N ARG A 29 1.12 -4.39 -7.78
CA ARG A 29 1.86 -4.08 -8.99
C ARG A 29 2.03 -2.58 -9.18
N TYR A 30 1.02 -1.79 -8.84
CA TYR A 30 1.13 -0.34 -8.90
C TYR A 30 2.16 0.19 -7.88
N VAL A 31 2.24 -0.36 -6.67
CA VAL A 31 3.31 -0.03 -5.71
C VAL A 31 4.70 -0.33 -6.28
N GLU A 32 4.90 -1.49 -6.91
CA GLU A 32 6.19 -1.80 -7.57
C GLU A 32 6.53 -0.77 -8.65
N VAL A 33 5.56 -0.39 -9.49
CA VAL A 33 5.76 0.60 -10.56
C VAL A 33 6.06 1.97 -9.96
N GLN A 34 5.40 2.36 -8.87
CA GLN A 34 5.70 3.59 -8.14
C GLN A 34 7.14 3.60 -7.61
N SER A 35 7.66 2.46 -7.13
CA SER A 35 9.06 2.32 -6.71
C SER A 35 10.04 2.48 -7.88
N ARG A 36 9.72 1.95 -9.06
CA ARG A 36 10.58 2.02 -10.26
C ARG A 36 10.57 3.38 -10.95
N GLU A 37 9.41 4.02 -11.05
CA GLU A 37 9.24 5.31 -11.74
C GLU A 37 9.33 6.51 -10.80
N ASN A 38 9.72 6.31 -9.54
CA ASN A 38 9.82 7.34 -8.50
C ASN A 38 8.51 8.17 -8.34
N SER A 39 7.37 7.53 -8.55
CA SER A 39 6.04 8.13 -8.34
C SER A 39 5.54 7.83 -6.93
N TYR A 40 4.60 8.62 -6.42
CA TYR A 40 4.04 8.41 -5.09
C TYR A 40 2.54 8.67 -5.05
N ASP A 41 1.80 7.66 -4.61
CA ASP A 41 0.35 7.68 -4.47
C ASP A 41 -0.04 7.13 -3.09
N LEU A 42 -0.25 8.05 -2.14
CA LEU A 42 -0.56 7.69 -0.76
C LEU A 42 -1.89 6.93 -0.66
N GLU A 43 -2.92 7.32 -1.40
CA GLU A 43 -4.23 6.68 -1.33
C GLU A 43 -4.17 5.20 -1.74
N ALA A 44 -3.44 4.90 -2.83
CA ALA A 44 -3.21 3.53 -3.25
C ALA A 44 -2.42 2.73 -2.20
N ASN A 45 -1.37 3.34 -1.63
CA ASN A 45 -0.54 2.71 -0.60
C ASN A 45 -1.35 2.38 0.67
N LEU A 46 -2.19 3.30 1.14
CA LEU A 46 -3.06 3.09 2.29
C LEU A 46 -4.14 2.03 1.99
N ALA A 47 -4.65 1.97 0.77
CA ALA A 47 -5.63 0.97 0.37
C ALA A 47 -5.06 -0.45 0.41
N VAL A 48 -3.83 -0.66 -0.05
CA VAL A 48 -3.12 -1.95 0.06
C VAL A 48 -2.99 -2.37 1.52
N LEU A 49 -2.48 -1.49 2.38
CA LEU A 49 -2.34 -1.77 3.82
C LEU A 49 -3.69 -2.08 4.48
N LYS A 50 -4.75 -1.38 4.07
CA LYS A 50 -6.10 -1.59 4.58
C LYS A 50 -6.69 -2.92 4.13
N LEU A 51 -6.46 -3.33 2.87
CA LEU A 51 -6.84 -4.65 2.37
C LEU A 51 -6.11 -5.77 3.12
N TYR A 52 -4.82 -5.60 3.42
CA TYR A 52 -4.08 -6.55 4.26
C TYR A 52 -4.62 -6.66 5.68
N GLN A 53 -5.16 -5.58 6.27
CA GLN A 53 -5.83 -5.67 7.57
C GLN A 53 -7.10 -6.50 7.52
N PHE A 54 -7.90 -6.37 6.46
CA PHE A 54 -9.12 -7.16 6.28
C PHE A 54 -8.79 -8.63 5.93
N ASN A 55 -7.74 -8.85 5.15
CA ASN A 55 -7.36 -10.16 4.62
C ASN A 55 -5.91 -10.52 5.03
N PRO A 56 -5.68 -10.97 6.28
CA PRO A 56 -4.33 -11.26 6.77
C PRO A 56 -3.60 -12.37 6.00
N LEU A 57 -4.33 -13.26 5.31
CA LEU A 57 -3.77 -14.30 4.44
C LEU A 57 -3.07 -13.75 3.19
N SER A 58 -3.45 -12.54 2.77
CA SER A 58 -2.90 -11.88 1.58
C SER A 58 -1.72 -10.95 1.92
N PHE A 59 -1.30 -10.88 3.18
CA PHE A 59 -0.27 -9.97 3.63
C PHE A 59 1.08 -10.24 2.96
N ASN A 60 1.59 -9.23 2.27
CA ASN A 60 2.90 -9.26 1.64
C ASN A 60 3.86 -8.29 2.32
N ILE A 61 4.91 -8.83 2.93
CA ILE A 61 5.88 -8.04 3.67
C ILE A 61 6.76 -7.19 2.74
N ASP A 62 7.05 -7.65 1.52
CA ASP A 62 7.91 -6.93 0.57
C ASP A 62 7.22 -5.63 0.12
N ILE A 63 5.97 -5.73 -0.34
CA ILE A 63 5.15 -4.59 -0.74
C ILE A 63 4.95 -3.62 0.44
N THR A 64 4.70 -4.15 1.64
CA THR A 64 4.58 -3.34 2.86
C THR A 64 5.86 -2.55 3.14
N CYS A 65 7.02 -3.20 3.04
CA CYS A 65 8.32 -2.53 3.20
C CYS A 65 8.53 -1.45 2.13
N GLN A 66 8.19 -1.71 0.87
CA GLN A 66 8.27 -0.71 -0.20
C GLN A 66 7.39 0.51 0.10
N ILE A 67 6.14 0.31 0.54
CA ILE A 67 5.23 1.40 0.94
C ILE A 67 5.84 2.26 2.05
N LEU A 68 6.37 1.61 3.10
CA LEU A 68 6.99 2.30 4.24
C LEU A 68 8.24 3.08 3.84
N LEU A 69 9.12 2.48 3.02
CA LEU A 69 10.31 3.14 2.49
C LEU A 69 9.94 4.38 1.68
N LYS A 70 8.91 4.26 0.83
CA LYS A 70 8.41 5.39 0.04
C LYS A 70 7.77 6.49 0.90
N ALA A 71 7.08 6.13 1.98
CA ALA A 71 6.59 7.10 2.94
C ALA A 71 7.74 7.83 3.66
N LEU A 72 8.85 7.14 3.97
CA LEU A 72 10.05 7.77 4.54
C LEU A 72 10.74 8.73 3.57
N THR A 73 10.72 8.45 2.26
CA THR A 73 11.31 9.37 1.27
C THR A 73 10.53 10.68 1.11
N ASN A 74 9.29 10.76 1.61
CA ASN A 74 8.43 11.94 1.53
C ASN A 74 8.29 12.69 2.88
N LEU A 75 9.28 12.57 3.78
CA LEU A 75 9.36 13.43 4.96
C LEU A 75 9.36 14.92 4.56
N PRO A 76 8.72 15.83 5.33
CA PRO A 76 8.30 15.70 6.72
C PRO A 76 6.85 15.22 6.96
N HIS A 77 6.16 14.66 5.95
CA HIS A 77 4.76 14.29 6.07
C HIS A 77 4.52 13.10 7.02
N THR A 78 3.36 13.11 7.70
CA THR A 78 2.91 12.12 8.69
C THR A 78 2.57 10.74 8.08
N ASP A 79 2.84 10.53 6.80
CA ASP A 79 2.47 9.34 6.03
C ASP A 79 3.07 8.06 6.59
N PHE A 80 4.30 8.14 7.11
CA PHE A 80 4.95 7.01 7.76
C PHE A 80 4.19 6.56 9.02
N ILE A 81 3.65 7.50 9.80
CA ILE A 81 2.88 7.21 11.01
C ILE A 81 1.53 6.59 10.62
N LEU A 82 0.88 7.10 9.57
CA LEU A 82 -0.37 6.53 9.05
C LEU A 82 -0.18 5.09 8.57
N CYS A 83 0.84 4.83 7.75
CA CYS A 83 1.18 3.48 7.31
C CYS A 83 1.46 2.55 8.50
N LYS A 84 2.21 3.02 9.50
CA LYS A 84 2.51 2.25 10.72
C LYS A 84 1.28 1.99 11.59
N CYS A 85 0.30 2.90 11.62
CA CYS A 85 -0.97 2.71 12.33
C CYS A 85 -1.85 1.66 11.66
N LEU A 86 -1.79 1.57 10.32
CA LEU A 86 -2.49 0.55 9.54
C LEU A 86 -1.83 -0.83 9.61
N LEU A 87 -0.62 -0.96 10.14
CA LEU A 87 0.02 -2.25 10.38
C LEU A 87 -0.36 -2.77 11.77
N TYR A 88 -1.16 -3.83 11.81
CA TYR A 88 -1.68 -4.45 13.04
C TYR A 88 -0.53 -4.83 14.00
N ASP A 89 -0.75 -4.75 15.31
CA ASP A 89 0.25 -5.12 16.34
C ASP A 89 0.71 -6.59 16.23
N LYS A 90 -0.15 -7.49 15.71
CA LYS A 90 0.21 -8.89 15.42
C LYS A 90 1.20 -9.04 14.25
N GLN A 91 1.24 -8.12 13.29
CA GLN A 91 2.17 -8.16 12.15
C GLN A 91 3.53 -7.53 12.47
N LYS A 92 3.60 -6.65 13.49
CA LYS A 92 4.87 -6.09 13.99
C LYS A 92 5.82 -7.15 14.58
N LYS A 93 5.27 -8.27 15.08
CA LYS A 93 6.05 -9.28 15.81
C LYS A 93 6.85 -10.27 14.94
N SER A 94 6.70 -10.27 13.62
CA SER A 94 7.34 -11.29 12.77
C SER A 94 8.84 -11.07 12.50
N LYS A 95 9.47 -10.02 13.07
CA LYS A 95 10.92 -9.74 12.98
C LYS A 95 11.52 -9.18 14.28
N GLU A 96 10.99 -9.58 15.43
CA GLU A 96 11.74 -9.51 16.70
C GLU A 96 12.20 -10.92 17.06
N ILE A 97 13.19 -11.43 16.31
CA ILE A 97 14.09 -12.53 16.71
C ILE A 97 15.50 -12.05 16.46
#